data_AF-A0A9D6K5N8-F1
#
_entry.id   AF-A0A9D6K5N8-F1
#
_cell.length_a   1.000
_cell.length_b   1.000
_cell.length_c   1.000
_cell.angle_alpha   90.00
_cell.angle_beta   90.00
_cell.angle_gamma   90.00
#
_symmetry.space_group_name_H-M   'P 1'
#
loop_
_entity.id
_entity.type
_entity.pdbx_description
1 polymer ?
#
loop_
_entity_poly.entity_id
_entity_poly.type
_entity_poly.pdbx_seq_one_letter_code
_entity_poly.pdbx_strand_id
1 'polypeptide(L)'
;MAVLIEAISVVIRRVAIERNYPGAWGAFVRDVPNQTLCADRDIARVGFMSPSDVGAYVMYLEGLGLKYKENGKAKDLVVVDQQQGPLVDCDWVEYGYMNIDDKSENRVAVCRLCGSTESALITPDVWKYEGSLSHSRVFVPSGDKSEIIRFLRSEGNTQVKKFI
;
A
#
# COMPACT_ATOMS: atom_id res chain seq x y z
N MET A 1 11.53 -10.07 -4.88
CA MET A 1 10.10 -10.45 -5.00
C MET A 1 9.30 -9.17 -5.14
N ALA A 2 7.96 -9.22 -5.18
CA ALA A 2 7.13 -8.02 -5.23
C ALA A 2 6.16 -7.96 -4.05
N VAL A 3 6.12 -6.84 -3.33
CA VAL A 3 5.18 -6.60 -2.23
C VAL A 3 3.91 -5.94 -2.75
N LEU A 4 2.77 -6.35 -2.20
CA LEU A 4 1.46 -5.77 -2.49
C LEU A 4 1.41 -4.26 -2.19
N ILE A 5 0.85 -3.49 -3.12
CA ILE A 5 0.44 -2.10 -2.93
C ILE A 5 -1.09 -2.03 -2.95
N GLU A 6 -1.66 -1.61 -1.83
CA GLU A 6 -3.11 -1.45 -1.66
C GLU A 6 -3.39 -0.18 -0.83
N ALA A 7 -4.47 0.54 -1.16
CA ALA A 7 -4.74 1.90 -0.67
C ALA A 7 -3.49 2.81 -0.80
N ILE A 8 -3.00 3.34 0.33
CA ILE A 8 -1.75 4.10 0.40
C ILE A 8 -0.73 3.25 1.16
N SER A 9 0.45 3.08 0.59
CA SER A 9 1.49 2.18 1.08
C SER A 9 2.78 2.93 1.37
N VAL A 10 3.37 2.70 2.54
CA VAL A 10 4.73 3.14 2.87
C VAL A 10 5.67 1.97 2.60
N VAL A 11 6.47 2.07 1.54
CA VAL A 11 7.48 1.08 1.14
C VAL A 11 8.84 1.54 1.63
N ILE A 12 9.57 0.67 2.31
CA ILE A 12 10.79 0.98 3.07
C ILE A 12 11.88 -0.01 2.66
N ARG A 13 13.10 0.49 2.40
CA ARG A 13 14.28 -0.37 2.17
C ARG A 13 14.59 -1.16 3.43
N ARG A 14 14.61 -2.49 3.35
CA ARG A 14 15.05 -3.36 4.46
C ARG A 14 16.44 -2.96 4.97
N VAL A 15 17.38 -2.70 4.05
CA VAL A 15 18.75 -2.27 4.40
C VAL A 15 18.85 -0.94 5.16
N ALA A 16 17.83 -0.09 5.10
CA ALA A 16 17.77 1.13 5.91
C ALA A 16 17.23 0.83 7.32
N ILE A 17 16.22 -0.05 7.44
CA ILE A 17 15.71 -0.54 8.72
C ILE A 17 16.84 -1.20 9.53
N GLU A 18 17.59 -2.12 8.93
CA GLU A 18 18.67 -2.85 9.61
C GLU A 18 19.83 -1.94 10.07
N ARG A 19 19.99 -0.75 9.46
CA ARG A 19 21.10 0.19 9.76
C ARG A 19 20.72 1.33 10.70
N ASN A 20 19.51 1.86 10.53
CA ASN A 20 19.13 3.14 11.15
C ASN A 20 18.05 2.96 12.23
N TYR A 21 17.18 1.94 12.11
CA TYR A 21 16.06 1.75 13.04
C TYR A 21 16.55 1.19 14.38
N PRO A 22 16.21 1.79 15.54
CA PRO A 22 16.62 1.27 16.85
C PRO A 22 16.12 -0.15 17.08
N GLY A 23 17.03 -1.10 17.32
CA GLY A 23 16.67 -2.53 17.44
C GLY A 23 16.41 -3.26 16.11
N ALA A 24 16.74 -2.61 14.98
CA ALA A 24 16.74 -3.18 13.63
C ALA A 24 15.41 -3.83 13.22
N TRP A 25 15.43 -4.82 12.31
CA TRP A 25 14.23 -5.50 11.83
C TRP A 25 13.34 -6.05 12.93
N GLY A 26 13.92 -6.62 13.99
CA GLY A 26 13.17 -7.24 15.08
C GLY A 26 12.33 -6.26 15.89
N ALA A 27 12.80 -5.01 16.07
CA ALA A 27 12.00 -3.94 16.66
C ALA A 27 10.95 -3.41 15.67
N PHE A 28 11.38 -3.07 14.46
CA PHE A 28 10.50 -2.57 13.41
C PHE A 28 9.23 -3.42 13.23
N VAL A 29 9.36 -4.76 13.18
CA VAL A 29 8.21 -5.68 13.05
C VAL A 29 7.23 -5.60 14.22
N ARG A 30 7.71 -5.39 15.46
CA ARG A 30 6.85 -5.23 16.64
C ARG A 30 6.17 -3.87 16.71
N ASP A 31 6.82 -2.86 16.14
CA ASP A 31 6.44 -1.47 16.24
C ASP A 31 5.54 -1.00 15.07
N VAL A 32 5.24 -1.89 14.10
CA VAL A 32 4.27 -1.61 13.02
C VAL A 32 2.88 -1.35 13.61
N PRO A 33 2.20 -0.24 13.24
CA PRO A 33 0.96 0.18 13.89
C PRO A 33 -0.28 -0.68 13.54
N ASN A 34 -0.17 -1.65 12.63
CA ASN A 34 -1.29 -2.47 12.15
C ASN A 34 -0.82 -3.80 11.53
N GLN A 35 -1.76 -4.68 11.20
CA GLN A 35 -1.50 -6.03 10.65
C GLN A 35 -1.32 -6.04 9.12
N THR A 36 -0.81 -4.95 8.51
CA THR A 36 -0.63 -4.85 7.04
C THR A 36 0.83 -4.93 6.58
N LEU A 37 1.75 -5.24 7.49
CA LEU A 37 3.15 -5.51 7.15
C LEU A 37 3.22 -6.69 6.18
N CYS A 38 3.91 -6.48 5.06
CA CYS A 38 4.49 -7.56 4.28
C CYS A 38 5.88 -7.15 3.78
N ALA A 39 6.78 -8.11 3.56
CA ALA A 39 8.16 -7.81 3.20
C ALA A 39 8.83 -8.96 2.45
N ASP A 40 9.75 -8.62 1.55
CA ASP A 40 10.76 -9.56 1.07
C ASP A 40 12.12 -9.25 1.68
N ARG A 41 13.21 -9.79 1.11
CA ARG A 41 14.57 -9.56 1.62
C ARG A 41 15.02 -8.09 1.46
N ASP A 42 14.49 -7.38 0.47
CA ASP A 42 14.99 -6.10 -0.05
C ASP A 42 14.13 -4.91 0.40
N ILE A 43 12.80 -5.07 0.44
CA ILE A 43 11.83 -4.05 0.85
C ILE A 43 10.76 -4.59 1.83
N ALA A 44 10.27 -3.71 2.70
CA ALA A 44 9.10 -3.91 3.55
C ALA A 44 8.02 -2.89 3.17
N ARG A 45 6.75 -3.23 3.38
CA ARG A 45 5.60 -2.38 3.08
C ARG A 45 4.61 -2.40 4.24
N VAL A 46 4.09 -1.23 4.61
CA VAL A 46 2.96 -1.06 5.53
C VAL A 46 1.87 -0.26 4.83
N GLY A 47 0.61 -0.69 4.96
CA GLY A 47 -0.57 -0.11 4.33
C GLY A 47 -1.42 0.75 5.27
N PHE A 48 -2.08 1.74 4.69
CA PHE A 48 -2.91 2.73 5.36
C PHE A 48 -4.10 3.13 4.49
N MET A 49 -5.23 3.47 5.15
CA MET A 49 -6.46 3.91 4.46
C MET A 49 -6.54 5.43 4.30
N SER A 50 -5.75 6.21 5.05
CA SER A 50 -5.82 7.68 5.05
C SER A 50 -4.45 8.34 4.84
N PRO A 51 -4.38 9.50 4.13
CA PRO A 51 -3.15 10.28 4.02
C PRO A 51 -2.63 10.80 5.37
N SER A 52 -3.51 11.03 6.35
CA SER A 52 -3.15 11.49 7.69
C SER A 52 -2.36 10.44 8.47
N ASP A 53 -2.78 9.17 8.42
CA ASP A 53 -2.06 8.08 9.11
C ASP A 53 -0.68 7.84 8.46
N VAL A 54 -0.62 7.95 7.12
CA VAL A 54 0.65 7.90 6.37
C VAL A 54 1.58 9.02 6.79
N GLY A 55 1.10 10.26 6.88
CA GLY A 55 1.89 11.41 7.33
C GLY A 55 2.41 11.21 8.76
N ALA A 56 1.56 10.75 9.68
CA ALA A 56 1.95 10.44 11.05
C ALA A 56 3.01 9.32 11.12
N TYR A 57 2.83 8.25 10.34
CA TYR A 57 3.78 7.13 10.29
C TYR A 57 5.12 7.51 9.66
N VAL A 58 5.13 8.32 8.60
CA VAL A 58 6.37 8.86 8.01
C VAL A 58 7.14 9.71 9.03
N MET A 59 6.47 10.64 9.73
CA MET A 59 7.11 11.44 10.78
C MET A 59 7.66 10.57 11.93
N TYR A 60 6.96 9.50 12.30
CA TYR A 60 7.43 8.53 13.30
C TYR A 60 8.69 7.79 12.83
N LEU A 61 8.73 7.30 11.60
CA LEU A 61 9.92 6.65 11.02
C LEU A 61 11.11 7.61 10.90
N GLU A 62 10.87 8.87 10.57
CA GLU A 62 11.92 9.90 10.53
C GLU A 62 12.46 10.25 11.92
N GLY A 63 11.59 10.27 12.94
CA GLY A 63 12.01 10.37 14.35
C GLY A 63 12.86 9.19 14.83
N LEU A 64 12.83 8.06 14.13
CA LEU A 64 13.63 6.86 14.38
C LEU A 64 14.82 6.72 13.41
N GLY A 65 15.19 7.78 12.68
CA GLY A 65 16.43 7.85 11.89
C GLY A 65 16.36 7.30 10.47
N LEU A 66 15.19 6.86 10.00
CA LEU A 66 14.95 6.66 8.56
C LEU A 66 14.75 8.03 7.87
N LYS A 67 14.92 8.10 6.56
CA LYS A 67 14.68 9.33 5.78
C LYS A 67 13.62 9.12 4.71
N TYR A 68 12.60 9.98 4.69
CA TYR A 68 11.65 9.99 3.58
C TYR A 68 12.31 10.51 2.30
N LYS A 69 12.93 11.69 2.35
CA LYS A 69 13.52 12.32 1.15
C LYS A 69 14.94 12.83 1.37
N GLU A 70 15.72 12.80 0.31
CA GLU A 70 17.03 13.43 0.20
C GLU A 70 17.15 14.04 -1.21
N ASN A 71 17.46 15.33 -1.31
CA ASN A 71 17.53 16.08 -2.58
C ASN A 71 16.27 15.94 -3.47
N GLY A 72 15.09 15.91 -2.86
CA GLY A 72 13.80 15.80 -3.55
C GLY A 72 13.34 14.36 -3.88
N LYS A 73 14.25 13.38 -3.87
CA LYS A 73 13.95 11.97 -4.16
C LYS A 73 13.73 11.14 -2.89
N ALA A 74 12.98 10.05 -3.00
CA ALA A 74 12.80 9.06 -1.94
C ALA A 74 14.13 8.40 -1.53
N LYS A 75 14.42 8.39 -0.22
CA LYS A 75 15.71 7.91 0.30
C LYS A 75 15.65 6.49 0.86
N ASP A 76 15.14 6.36 2.08
CA ASP A 76 15.03 5.07 2.79
C ASP A 76 13.62 4.48 2.66
N LEU A 77 12.62 5.35 2.47
CA LEU A 77 11.22 4.97 2.24
C LEU A 77 10.55 5.85 1.17
N VAL A 78 9.46 5.36 0.61
CA VAL A 78 8.63 6.02 -0.39
C VAL A 78 7.15 5.77 -0.09
N VAL A 79 6.31 6.78 -0.32
CA VAL A 79 4.85 6.63 -0.26
C VAL A 79 4.37 6.29 -1.67
N VAL A 80 3.59 5.21 -1.79
CA VAL A 80 3.06 4.66 -3.04
C VAL A 80 1.54 4.59 -2.93
N ASP A 81 0.86 5.25 -3.84
CA ASP A 81 -0.59 5.15 -4.02
C ASP A 81 -0.94 3.98 -4.97
N GLN A 82 -1.97 3.20 -4.66
CA GLN A 82 -2.37 2.03 -5.45
C GLN A 82 -2.76 2.34 -6.90
N GLN A 83 -3.12 3.58 -7.24
CA GLN A 83 -3.50 3.95 -8.60
C GLN A 83 -2.36 4.66 -9.33
N GLN A 84 -1.67 5.57 -8.64
CA GLN A 84 -0.69 6.49 -9.21
C GLN A 84 0.76 5.99 -9.09
N GLY A 85 1.04 5.01 -8.22
CA GLY A 85 2.39 4.58 -7.92
C GLY A 85 3.12 5.52 -6.94
N PRO A 86 4.47 5.62 -7.01
CA PRO A 86 5.25 6.46 -6.11
C PRO A 86 4.85 7.94 -6.20
N LEU A 87 4.54 8.55 -5.04
CA LEU A 87 4.13 9.96 -4.96
C LEU A 87 5.30 10.95 -5.06
N VAL A 88 6.54 10.45 -5.12
CA VAL A 88 7.78 11.21 -5.29
C VAL A 88 8.79 10.37 -6.07
N ASP A 89 9.71 11.04 -6.78
CA ASP A 89 10.79 10.40 -7.54
C ASP A 89 11.55 9.35 -6.71
N CYS A 90 11.63 8.13 -7.23
CA CYS A 90 12.22 7.00 -6.52
C CYS A 90 12.97 6.07 -7.46
N ASP A 91 14.29 6.18 -7.49
CA ASP A 91 15.16 5.44 -8.42
C ASP A 91 15.33 3.95 -8.05
N TRP A 92 14.68 3.47 -6.99
CA TRP A 92 14.94 2.17 -6.37
C TRP A 92 13.73 1.27 -6.14
N VAL A 93 12.51 1.74 -6.41
CA VAL A 93 11.35 0.85 -6.57
C VAL A 93 10.93 0.82 -8.03
N GLU A 94 10.69 -0.38 -8.54
CA GLU A 94 9.80 -0.55 -9.68
C GLU A 94 8.37 -0.64 -9.15
N TYR A 95 7.46 0.12 -9.75
CA TYR A 95 6.02 0.02 -9.54
C TYR A 95 5.36 -0.59 -10.78
N GLY A 96 4.37 -1.46 -10.57
CA GLY A 96 3.66 -2.10 -11.66
C GLY A 96 2.47 -2.92 -11.18
N TYR A 97 2.04 -3.86 -12.02
CA TYR A 97 0.95 -4.77 -11.72
C TYR A 97 1.38 -6.22 -11.94
N MET A 98 0.85 -7.12 -11.12
CA MET A 98 1.03 -8.58 -11.27
C MET A 98 -0.32 -9.28 -11.18
N ASN A 99 -0.49 -10.33 -11.98
CA ASN A 99 -1.64 -11.24 -11.85
C ASN A 99 -1.52 -12.03 -10.54
N ILE A 100 -2.65 -12.30 -9.90
CA ILE A 100 -2.72 -13.07 -8.65
C ILE A 100 -2.59 -14.58 -8.93
N ASP A 101 -3.11 -15.02 -10.07
CA ASP A 101 -3.05 -16.38 -10.56
C ASP A 101 -2.94 -16.41 -12.10
N ASP A 102 -2.41 -17.49 -12.67
CA ASP A 102 -2.18 -17.62 -14.11
C ASP A 102 -3.47 -17.76 -14.96
N LYS A 103 -4.65 -17.82 -14.32
CA LYS A 103 -5.93 -18.15 -14.97
C LYS A 103 -6.91 -16.97 -14.95
N SER A 104 -6.58 -15.86 -14.30
CA SER A 104 -7.46 -14.70 -14.19
C SER A 104 -6.76 -13.39 -14.57
N GLU A 105 -7.54 -12.47 -15.13
CA GLU A 105 -7.14 -11.08 -15.39
C GLU A 105 -7.12 -10.23 -14.09
N ASN A 106 -7.18 -10.87 -12.92
CA ASN A 106 -7.14 -10.19 -11.63
C ASN A 106 -5.70 -9.81 -11.32
N ARG A 107 -5.43 -8.50 -11.38
CA ARG A 107 -4.11 -7.92 -11.10
C ARG A 107 -4.13 -7.05 -9.85
N VAL A 108 -3.07 -7.16 -9.06
CA VAL A 108 -2.77 -6.27 -7.93
C VAL A 108 -1.69 -5.28 -8.32
N ALA A 109 -1.71 -4.10 -7.73
CA ALA A 109 -0.58 -3.17 -7.80
C ALA A 109 0.54 -3.68 -6.88
N VAL A 110 1.80 -3.52 -7.31
CA VAL A 110 2.97 -4.06 -6.59
C VAL A 110 4.16 -3.11 -6.66
N CYS A 111 5.06 -3.22 -5.68
CA CYS A 111 6.42 -2.69 -5.76
C CYS A 111 7.46 -3.80 -5.59
N ARG A 112 8.62 -3.62 -6.23
CA ARG A 112 9.83 -4.43 -5.99
C ARG A 112 11.07 -3.55 -6.05
N LEU A 113 12.20 -4.02 -5.52
CA LEU A 113 13.48 -3.34 -5.74
C LEU A 113 13.81 -3.32 -7.24
N CYS A 114 14.30 -2.20 -7.76
CA CYS A 114 14.75 -2.09 -9.15
C CYS A 114 15.73 -3.21 -9.53
N GLY A 115 15.52 -3.86 -10.68
CA GLY A 115 16.31 -5.00 -11.14
C GLY A 115 15.95 -6.35 -10.52
N SER A 116 14.97 -6.45 -9.62
CA SER A 116 14.49 -7.74 -9.09
C SER A 116 13.73 -8.52 -10.17
N THR A 117 14.27 -9.66 -10.60
CA THR A 117 13.66 -10.56 -11.59
C THR A 117 12.61 -11.52 -11.03
N GLU A 118 12.51 -11.64 -9.70
CA GLU A 118 11.58 -12.54 -9.01
C GLU A 118 10.11 -12.20 -9.29
N SER A 119 9.31 -13.21 -9.64
CA SER A 119 7.87 -13.10 -9.97
C SER A 119 6.92 -13.52 -8.85
N ALA A 120 7.40 -13.73 -7.61
CA ALA A 120 6.54 -14.04 -6.47
C ALA A 120 5.92 -12.78 -5.86
N LEU A 121 4.61 -12.83 -5.62
CA LEU A 121 3.83 -11.82 -4.88
C LEU A 121 3.88 -12.09 -3.37
N ILE A 122 4.10 -11.03 -2.58
CA ILE A 122 4.12 -11.05 -1.12
C ILE A 122 3.01 -10.14 -0.58
N THR A 123 2.09 -10.72 0.18
CA THR A 123 0.93 -10.05 0.80
C THR A 123 1.02 -10.14 2.33
N PRO A 124 0.27 -9.33 3.09
CA PRO A 124 0.10 -9.54 4.54
C PRO A 124 -0.60 -10.87 4.83
N ASP A 125 -0.25 -11.55 5.93
CA ASP A 125 -0.75 -12.90 6.25
C ASP A 125 -2.29 -13.05 6.28
N VAL A 126 -3.00 -11.97 6.64
CA VAL A 126 -4.47 -11.92 6.74
C VAL A 126 -5.14 -11.39 5.47
N TRP A 127 -4.37 -11.10 4.42
CA TRP A 127 -4.90 -10.55 3.17
C TRP A 127 -5.48 -11.65 2.28
N LYS A 128 -6.58 -11.30 1.60
CA LYS A 128 -7.23 -12.10 0.56
C LYS A 128 -7.68 -11.16 -0.54
N TYR A 129 -7.78 -11.64 -1.77
CA TYR A 129 -8.24 -10.80 -2.87
C TYR A 129 -9.73 -10.47 -2.75
N GLU A 130 -10.57 -11.46 -2.42
CA GLU A 130 -12.02 -11.33 -2.44
C GLU A 130 -12.50 -10.35 -1.35
N GLY A 131 -12.89 -9.15 -1.81
CA GLY A 131 -13.35 -8.05 -0.97
C GLY A 131 -12.25 -7.06 -0.57
N SER A 132 -11.03 -7.21 -1.09
CA SER A 132 -9.97 -6.21 -0.94
C SER A 132 -10.21 -4.99 -1.84
N LEU A 133 -9.46 -3.91 -1.62
CA LEU A 133 -9.52 -2.73 -2.48
C LEU A 133 -9.00 -3.02 -3.90
N SER A 134 -8.07 -3.96 -4.05
CA SER A 134 -7.64 -4.49 -5.36
C SER A 134 -8.75 -5.24 -6.11
N HIS A 135 -9.73 -5.80 -5.40
CA HIS A 135 -10.93 -6.40 -6.01
C HIS A 135 -12.01 -5.35 -6.29
N SER A 136 -12.23 -4.39 -5.39
CA SER A 136 -13.21 -3.31 -5.60
C SER A 136 -12.65 -2.18 -6.47
N ARG A 137 -12.95 -2.18 -7.78
CA ARG A 137 -12.59 -1.11 -8.74
C ARG A 137 -13.27 0.26 -8.47
N VAL A 138 -13.72 0.55 -7.25
CA VAL A 138 -14.49 1.74 -6.88
C VAL A 138 -13.63 2.65 -6.02
N PHE A 139 -13.09 3.70 -6.63
CA PHE A 139 -12.47 4.82 -5.93
C PHE A 139 -13.51 5.92 -5.71
N VAL A 140 -13.56 6.49 -4.50
CA VAL A 140 -14.27 7.75 -4.22
C VAL A 140 -13.20 8.78 -3.84
N PRO A 141 -12.94 9.80 -4.68
CA PRO A 141 -11.97 10.84 -4.37
C PRO A 141 -12.39 11.60 -3.12
N SER A 142 -11.45 11.78 -2.18
CA SER A 142 -11.63 12.67 -1.01
C SER A 142 -11.53 14.14 -1.43
N GLY A 143 -12.48 14.60 -2.25
CA GLY A 143 -12.44 15.93 -2.87
C GLY A 143 -13.78 16.48 -3.34
N ASP A 144 -14.82 15.64 -3.47
CA ASP A 144 -16.15 16.10 -3.91
C ASP A 144 -17.24 15.47 -3.04
N LYS A 145 -18.10 16.30 -2.44
CA LYS A 145 -19.27 15.86 -1.65
C LYS A 145 -20.48 15.65 -2.56
N SER A 146 -20.29 14.94 -3.65
CA SER A 146 -21.34 14.57 -4.61
C SER A 146 -21.63 13.07 -4.50
N GLU A 147 -22.93 12.76 -4.43
CA GLU A 147 -23.43 11.47 -3.96
C GLU A 147 -23.09 10.29 -4.88
N ILE A 148 -22.51 9.23 -4.33
CA ILE A 148 -22.56 7.89 -4.95
C ILE A 148 -23.10 6.88 -3.93
N ILE A 149 -24.43 6.86 -3.80
CA ILE A 149 -25.14 5.74 -3.19
C ILE A 149 -25.13 4.59 -4.20
N ARG A 150 -24.53 3.45 -3.84
CA ARG A 150 -24.73 2.19 -4.56
C ARG A 150 -25.10 1.06 -3.60
N PHE A 151 -26.30 1.15 -3.03
CA PHE A 151 -26.94 0.02 -2.36
C PHE A 151 -27.65 -0.86 -3.40
N LEU A 152 -27.27 -2.13 -3.49
CA LEU A 152 -27.90 -3.11 -4.39
C LEU A 152 -28.11 -4.46 -3.68
N ARG A 153 -29.12 -4.52 -2.80
CA ARG A 153 -30.26 -5.47 -2.86
C ARG A 153 -30.95 -5.58 -1.48
N SER A 154 -32.28 -5.59 -1.49
CA SER A 154 -33.11 -6.08 -0.38
C SER A 154 -34.34 -6.78 -0.97
N GLU A 155 -34.61 -8.03 -0.59
CA GLU A 155 -35.86 -8.71 -0.93
C GLU A 155 -36.86 -8.56 0.22
N GLY A 156 -38.12 -8.26 -0.10
CA GLY A 156 -39.22 -8.18 0.87
C GLY A 156 -39.52 -6.75 1.38
N ASN A 157 -40.68 -6.21 0.98
CA ASN A 157 -41.32 -4.99 1.49
C ASN A 157 -40.53 -3.67 1.46
N THR A 158 -40.32 -3.19 0.23
CA THR A 158 -40.63 -1.83 -0.22
C THR A 158 -40.17 -0.61 0.61
N GLN A 159 -39.19 0.12 0.07
CA GLN A 159 -39.35 1.58 -0.10
C GLN A 159 -38.87 2.02 -1.49
N VAL A 160 -39.68 2.86 -2.14
CA VAL A 160 -39.37 3.53 -3.42
C VAL A 160 -39.05 5.00 -3.13
N LYS A 161 -37.93 5.53 -3.63
CA LYS A 161 -37.72 6.98 -3.81
C LYS A 161 -36.95 7.32 -5.10
N LYS A 162 -37.19 8.53 -5.59
CA LYS A 162 -36.87 9.16 -6.90
C LYS A 162 -37.02 10.69 -6.68
N PHE A 163 -36.44 11.66 -7.39
CA PHE A 163 -35.72 11.78 -8.67
C PHE A 163 -34.22 12.15 -8.41
N ILE A 164 -33.34 12.54 -9.34
CA ILE A 164 -33.45 13.07 -10.73
C ILE A 164 -32.40 12.41 -11.63
#